data_AF-A0A7G8DH35-F1
#
_entry.id   AF-A0A7G8DH35-F1
#
_cell.length_a   1.000
_cell.length_b   1.000
_cell.length_c   1.000
_cell.angle_alpha   90.00
_cell.angle_beta   90.00
_cell.angle_gamma   90.00
#
_symmetry.space_group_name_H-M   'P 1'
#
loop_
_entity.id
_entity.type
_entity.pdbx_description
1 polymer ?
#
loop_
_entity_poly.entity_id
_entity_poly.type
_entity_poly.pdbx_seq_one_letter_code
_entity_poly.pdbx_strand_id
1 'polypeptide(L)' 'MHFVAASDENIDLVWGKIVEEMSSDFSKLICPNASSFITTKDGLECMVRSAKGELLANCYSEDDRMGGRRWTINLVK' A
#
# COMPACT_ATOMS: atom_id res chain seq x y z
N MET A 1 -9.47 2.66 -2.61
CA MET A 1 -9.08 3.88 -1.85
C MET A 1 -7.82 4.44 -2.51
N HIS A 2 -7.49 5.72 -2.34
CA HIS A 2 -6.30 6.29 -2.98
C HIS A 2 -5.72 7.46 -2.18
N PHE A 3 -4.40 7.60 -2.23
CA PHE A 3 -3.67 8.74 -1.65
C PHE A 3 -2.49 9.13 -2.55
N VAL A 4 -1.90 10.29 -2.28
CA VAL A 4 -0.70 10.77 -3.00
C VAL A 4 0.47 10.80 -2.03
N ALA A 5 1.63 10.33 -2.50
CA ALA A 5 2.90 10.36 -1.79
C ALA A 5 3.96 11.03 -2.67
N ALA A 6 5.03 11.55 -2.08
CA ALA A 6 6.17 12.00 -2.87
C ALA A 6 6.82 10.79 -3.58
N SER A 7 7.40 11.03 -4.76
CA SER A 7 7.98 9.97 -5.59
C SER A 7 9.16 9.27 -4.93
N ASP A 8 9.87 9.98 -4.05
CA ASP A 8 10.98 9.55 -3.22
C ASP A 8 10.60 9.32 -1.76
N GLU A 9 9.29 9.24 -1.44
CA GLU A 9 8.84 9.08 -0.07
C GLU A 9 9.29 7.74 0.54
N ASN A 10 9.67 7.80 1.81
CA ASN A 10 10.13 6.63 2.55
C ASN A 10 9.03 5.55 2.62
N ILE A 11 9.42 4.29 2.40
CA ILE A 11 8.50 3.16 2.35
C ILE A 11 7.75 2.93 3.67
N ASP A 12 8.35 3.24 4.81
CA ASP A 12 7.70 3.15 6.13
C ASP A 12 6.59 4.20 6.27
N LEU A 13 6.79 5.40 5.70
CA LEU A 13 5.76 6.45 5.66
C LEU A 13 4.63 6.09 4.70
N VAL A 14 4.97 5.55 3.53
CA VAL A 14 4.00 5.02 2.57
C VAL A 14 3.17 3.91 3.21
N TRP A 15 3.82 2.98 3.93
CA TRP A 15 3.14 1.92 4.67
C TRP A 15 2.17 2.47 5.72
N GLY A 16 2.59 3.48 6.49
CA GLY A 16 1.70 4.18 7.43
C GLY A 16 0.43 4.72 6.76
N LYS A 17 0.58 5.40 5.61
CA LYS A 17 -0.55 5.90 4.81
C LYS A 17 -1.45 4.77 4.29
N ILE A 18 -0.88 3.64 3.85
CA ILE A 18 -1.66 2.47 3.43
C ILE A 18 -2.51 1.94 4.59
N VAL A 19 -1.91 1.77 5.77
CA VAL A 19 -2.61 1.25 6.96
C VAL A 19 -3.68 2.22 7.45
N GLU A 20 -3.45 3.54 7.36
CA GLU A 20 -4.41 4.57 7.72
C GLU A 20 -5.61 4.61 6.76
N GLU A 21 -5.36 4.52 5.45
CA GLU A 21 -6.40 4.48 4.42
C GLU A 21 -7.21 3.18 4.47
N MET A 22 -6.59 2.07 4.88
CA MET A 22 -7.34 0.85 5.17
C MET A 22 -8.18 1.05 6.44
N SER A 23 -9.50 0.89 6.32
CA SER A 23 -10.45 1.01 7.44
C SER A 23 -9.95 0.38 8.75
N SER A 24 -10.36 0.95 9.88
CA SER A 24 -10.01 0.53 11.24
C SER A 24 -10.26 -0.95 11.53
N ASP A 25 -11.16 -1.59 10.78
CA ASP A 25 -11.46 -3.02 10.91
C ASP A 25 -10.35 -3.90 10.33
N PHE A 26 -9.71 -3.45 9.24
CA PHE A 26 -8.60 -4.16 8.61
C PHE A 26 -7.28 -3.88 9.30
N SER A 27 -7.07 -2.67 9.84
CA SER A 27 -5.79 -2.28 10.45
C SER A 27 -5.34 -3.23 11.56
N LYS A 28 -6.29 -3.83 12.30
CA LYS A 28 -6.02 -4.84 13.35
C LYS A 28 -5.61 -6.21 12.80
N LEU A 29 -5.93 -6.51 11.55
CA LEU A 29 -5.64 -7.78 10.89
C LEU A 29 -4.33 -7.73 10.12
N ILE A 30 -3.89 -6.54 9.68
CA ILE A 30 -2.67 -6.35 8.89
C ILE A 30 -1.45 -6.83 9.67
N CYS A 31 -0.60 -7.61 9.00
CA CYS A 31 0.70 -8.03 9.50
C CYS A 31 1.80 -7.49 8.58
N PRO A 32 2.61 -6.52 9.04
CA PRO A 32 3.71 -5.97 8.26
C PRO A 32 4.70 -7.05 7.81
N ASN A 33 5.04 -7.98 8.70
CA ASN A 33 6.03 -9.05 8.42
C ASN A 33 5.56 -10.06 7.37
N ALA A 34 4.24 -10.21 7.20
CA ALA A 34 3.67 -11.05 6.14
C ALA A 34 3.40 -10.26 4.86
N SER A 35 3.43 -8.94 4.93
CA SER A 35 3.20 -8.04 3.79
C SER A 35 4.50 -7.82 3.04
N SER A 36 4.40 -7.35 1.80
CA SER A 36 5.57 -7.18 0.94
C SER A 36 5.41 -6.02 -0.01
N PHE A 37 6.54 -5.38 -0.31
CA PHE A 37 6.65 -4.36 -1.33
C PHE A 37 7.50 -4.89 -2.48
N ILE A 38 7.08 -4.59 -3.71
CA ILE A 38 7.74 -5.00 -4.93
C ILE A 38 7.91 -3.78 -5.82
N THR A 39 9.13 -3.54 -6.27
CA THR A 39 9.40 -2.52 -7.30
C THR A 39 9.25 -3.15 -8.66
N THR A 40 8.37 -2.60 -9.49
CA THR A 40 8.17 -2.99 -10.88
C THR A 40 8.69 -1.89 -11.82
N LYS A 41 8.58 -2.11 -13.13
CA LYS A 41 8.98 -1.10 -14.12
C LYS A 41 8.07 0.13 -14.12
N ASP A 42 6.81 -0.07 -13.72
CA ASP A 42 5.76 0.94 -13.78
C ASP A 42 5.54 1.65 -12.43
N GLY A 43 6.12 1.13 -11.34
CA GLY A 43 6.04 1.76 -10.02
C GLY A 43 6.38 0.82 -8.86
N LEU A 44 5.82 1.12 -7.69
CA LEU A 44 5.84 0.26 -6.51
C LEU A 44 4.49 -0.41 -6.33
N GLU A 45 4.52 -1.69 -6.00
CA GLU A 45 3.37 -2.51 -5.61
C GLU A 45 3.54 -2.96 -4.17
N CYS A 46 2.42 -3.16 -3.47
CA CYS A 46 2.37 -3.69 -2.12
C CYS A 46 1.28 -4.74 -2.00
N MET A 47 1.61 -5.89 -1.42
CA MET A 47 0.63 -6.89 -1.02
C MET A 47 0.47 -6.84 0.50
N VAL A 48 -0.71 -6.41 0.95
CA VAL A 48 -1.05 -6.32 2.37
C VAL A 48 -1.66 -7.64 2.81
N ARG A 49 -1.07 -8.28 3.81
CA ARG A 49 -1.52 -9.59 4.31
C ARG A 49 -1.86 -9.59 5.78
N SER A 50 -2.71 -10.53 6.17
CA SER A 50 -2.97 -10.84 7.58
C SER A 50 -1.83 -11.64 8.20
N ALA A 51 -1.80 -11.77 9.54
CA ALA A 51 -0.83 -12.63 10.23
C ALA A 51 -0.96 -14.11 9.84
N LYS A 52 -2.11 -14.52 9.29
CA LYS A 52 -2.33 -15.88 8.75
C LYS A 52 -1.87 -16.03 7.31
N GLY A 53 -1.35 -14.96 6.70
CA GLY A 53 -0.93 -14.93 5.30
C GLY A 53 -2.05 -14.67 4.30
N GLU A 54 -3.28 -14.38 4.76
CA GLU A 54 -4.41 -14.06 3.88
C GLU A 54 -4.18 -12.71 3.21
N LEU A 55 -4.46 -12.61 1.91
CA LEU A 55 -4.34 -11.35 1.19
C LEU A 55 -5.52 -10.44 1.53
N LEU A 56 -5.23 -9.27 2.11
CA LEU A 56 -6.24 -8.29 2.52
C LEU A 56 -6.41 -7.19 1.48
N ALA A 57 -5.30 -6.74 0.87
CA ALA A 57 -5.33 -5.71 -0.17
C ALA A 57 -4.13 -5.81 -1.10
N ASN A 58 -4.33 -5.38 -2.34
CA ASN A 58 -3.28 -5.05 -3.27
C ASN A 58 -3.19 -3.54 -3.40
N CYS A 59 -1.99 -2.99 -3.24
CA CYS A 59 -1.71 -1.59 -3.49
C CYS A 59 -0.74 -1.46 -4.65
N TYR A 60 -0.90 -0.43 -5.46
CA TYR A 60 0.03 -0.10 -6.52
C TYR A 60 0.15 1.41 -6.64
N SER A 61 1.31 1.86 -7.09
CA SER A 61 1.60 3.26 -7.33
C SER A 61 1.86 3.51 -8.80
N GLU A 62 1.41 4.67 -9.25
CA GLU A 62 1.64 5.18 -10.60
C GLU A 62 2.16 6.61 -10.48
N ASP A 63 2.97 7.05 -11.44
CA ASP A 63 3.44 8.42 -11.48
C ASP A 63 2.26 9.38 -11.68
N ASP A 64 2.14 10.37 -10.80
CA ASP A 64 1.19 11.45 -10.92
C ASP A 64 1.79 12.57 -11.78
N ARG A 65 0.94 13.21 -12.59
CA ARG A 65 1.35 14.26 -13.55
C ARG A 65 1.94 15.50 -12.87
N MET A 66 1.79 15.61 -11.55
CA MET A 66 2.31 16.70 -10.73
C MET A 66 3.65 16.36 -10.03
N GLY A 67 4.27 15.22 -10.36
CA GLY A 67 5.60 14.83 -9.85
C GLY A 67 5.58 14.00 -8.56
N GLY A 68 4.40 13.60 -8.09
CA GLY A 68 4.22 12.62 -7.00
C GLY A 68 3.93 11.22 -7.52
N ARG A 69 3.60 10.31 -6.60
CA ARG A 69 3.05 8.99 -6.89
C ARG A 69 1.66 8.86 -6.33
N ARG A 70 0.71 8.51 -7.20
CA ARG A 70 -0.65 8.16 -6.78
C ARG A 70 -0.68 6.70 -6.39
N TRP A 71 -1.04 6.43 -5.15
CA TRP A 71 -1.25 5.08 -4.64
C TRP A 71 -2.73 4.71 -4.72
N THR A 72 -3.01 3.53 -5.24
CA THR A 72 -4.35 2.93 -5.26
C THR A 72 -4.34 1.68 -4.40
N ILE A 73 -5.31 1.57 -3.50
CA ILE A 73 -5.51 0.42 -2.60
C ILE A 73 -6.80 -0.29 -3.00
N ASN A 74 -6.66 -1.55 -3.41
CA ASN A 74 -7.74 -2.46 -3.77
C ASN A 74 -7.89 -3.52 -2.68
N LEU A 75 -8.97 -3.44 -1.90
CA LEU A 75 -9.31 -4.46 -0.92
C LEU A 75 -9.71 -5.75 -1.65
N VAL A 76 -9.21 -6.88 -1.16
CA VAL A 76 -9.66 -8.21 -1.59
C VAL A 76 -10.89 -8.56 -0.75
N LYS A 77 -12.02 -8.80 -1.43
CA LYS A 77 -13.28 -9.21 -0.80
C LYS A 77 -13.30 -10.69 -0.46
#